data_AF-A0A6A4W0D1-F1
#
_entry.id   AF-A0A6A4W0D1-F1
#
_cell.length_a   1.000
_cell.length_b   1.000
_cell.length_c   1.000
_cell.angle_alpha   90.00
_cell.angle_beta   90.00
_cell.angle_gamma   90.00
#
_symmetry.space_group_name_H-M   'P 1'
#
loop_
_entity.id
_entity.type
_entity.pdbx_description
1 polymer ?
#
loop_
_entity_poly.entity_id
_entity_poly.type
_entity_poly.pdbx_seq_one_letter_code
_entity_poly.pdbx_strand_id
1 'polypeptide(L)'
;MAIDNLADTARSLGMYMATVVTGLLIHATVSLPMVYFCVTRKNPFKFCKGIVQAWALALGTASSSAALPITFQCLEVNNGLDKRVTRFVLPVGATVNMDGTALYEAVASIFIAQKNNMNLSIGGLITVSLTATLASIGAASIPSAALVTMLLILQALGLPTHDVALIFTVDWLL
;
A
#
# COMPACT_ATOMS: atom_id res chain seq x y z
N MET A 1 -0.69 19.88 22.71
CA MET A 1 -1.49 18.67 22.43
C MET A 1 -2.75 18.76 23.25
N ALA A 2 -3.77 19.45 22.72
CA ALA A 2 -5.12 19.37 23.29
C ALA A 2 -5.93 18.61 22.24
N ILE A 3 -6.21 17.34 22.51
CA ILE A 3 -7.24 16.62 21.76
C ILE A 3 -8.54 17.18 22.31
N ASP A 4 -8.95 18.34 21.82
CA ASP A 4 -10.13 19.05 22.36
C ASP A 4 -11.42 18.23 22.17
N ASN A 5 -11.44 17.34 21.16
CA ASN A 5 -12.49 16.34 20.95
C ASN A 5 -11.92 14.99 20.47
N LEU A 6 -11.89 14.02 21.38
CA LEU A 6 -11.48 12.65 21.07
C LEU A 6 -12.37 12.00 20.01
N ALA A 7 -13.67 12.30 20.04
CA ALA A 7 -14.65 11.79 19.09
C ALA A 7 -14.37 12.23 17.65
N ASP A 8 -14.02 13.51 17.44
CA ASP A 8 -13.73 14.05 16.11
C ASP A 8 -12.42 13.49 15.54
N THR A 9 -11.42 13.30 16.41
CA THR A 9 -10.15 12.67 16.03
C THR A 9 -10.35 11.21 15.65
N ALA A 10 -11.11 10.45 16.44
CA ALA A 10 -11.44 9.06 16.14
C ALA A 10 -12.24 8.94 14.84
N ARG A 11 -13.20 9.85 14.60
CA ARG A 11 -13.97 9.89 13.35
C ARG A 11 -13.08 10.17 12.15
N SER A 12 -12.16 11.12 12.26
CA SER A 12 -11.23 11.49 11.19
C SER A 12 -10.28 10.33 10.85
N LEU A 13 -9.75 9.64 11.86
CA LEU A 13 -8.93 8.44 11.68
C LEU A 13 -9.74 7.29 11.07
N GLY A 14 -10.98 7.08 11.50
CA GLY A 14 -11.86 6.08 10.88
C GLY A 14 -12.12 6.35 9.40
N MET A 15 -12.34 7.61 9.02
CA MET A 15 -12.48 8.00 7.62
C MET A 15 -11.19 7.82 6.82
N TYR A 16 -10.03 8.11 7.43
CA TYR A 16 -8.72 7.83 6.83
C TYR A 16 -8.55 6.33 6.54
N MET A 17 -8.78 5.47 7.54
CA MET A 17 -8.68 4.02 7.39
C MET A 17 -9.64 3.50 6.31
N ALA A 18 -10.89 3.94 6.32
CA ALA A 18 -11.87 3.58 5.31
C ALA A 18 -11.40 3.99 3.89
N THR A 19 -10.75 5.15 3.76
CA THR A 19 -10.22 5.63 2.48
C THR A 19 -9.08 4.75 1.98
N VAL A 20 -8.12 4.40 2.86
CA VAL A 20 -7.01 3.50 2.51
C VAL A 20 -7.53 2.12 2.10
N VAL A 21 -8.38 1.50 2.92
CA VAL A 21 -8.95 0.18 2.64
C VAL A 21 -9.74 0.17 1.35
N THR A 22 -10.58 1.19 1.12
CA THR A 22 -11.35 1.31 -0.12
C THR A 22 -10.44 1.47 -1.34
N GLY A 23 -9.39 2.29 -1.23
CA GLY A 23 -8.40 2.46 -2.30
C GLY A 23 -7.68 1.15 -2.64
N LEU A 24 -7.22 0.41 -1.63
CA LEU A 24 -6.59 -0.90 -1.80
C LEU A 24 -7.54 -1.92 -2.41
N LEU A 25 -8.80 -1.97 -1.97
CA LEU A 25 -9.81 -2.85 -2.54
C LEU A 25 -10.10 -2.53 -4.00
N ILE A 26 -10.23 -1.26 -4.36
CA ILE A 26 -10.42 -0.83 -5.76
C ILE A 26 -9.19 -1.23 -6.59
N HIS A 27 -7.98 -1.01 -6.08
CA HIS A 27 -6.75 -1.38 -6.79
C HIS A 27 -6.66 -2.90 -7.00
N ALA A 28 -6.91 -3.69 -5.96
CA ALA A 28 -6.84 -5.15 -6.02
C ALA A 28 -7.94 -5.79 -6.89
N THR A 29 -9.14 -5.21 -6.93
CA THR A 29 -10.31 -5.82 -7.60
C THR A 29 -10.63 -5.22 -8.97
N VAL A 30 -10.24 -3.97 -9.22
CA VAL A 30 -10.53 -3.26 -10.48
C VAL A 30 -9.27 -3.00 -11.28
N SER A 31 -8.29 -2.27 -10.74
CA SER A 31 -7.14 -1.82 -11.54
C SER A 31 -6.24 -2.99 -11.98
N LEU A 32 -5.81 -3.86 -11.05
CA LEU A 32 -4.94 -4.99 -11.35
C LEU A 32 -5.62 -6.02 -12.26
N PRO A 33 -6.87 -6.45 -12.00
CA PRO A 33 -7.59 -7.35 -12.91
C PRO A 33 -7.83 -6.74 -14.29
N MET A 34 -8.09 -5.43 -14.38
CA MET A 34 -8.24 -4.73 -15.65
C MET A 34 -6.95 -4.74 -16.46
N VAL A 35 -5.81 -4.40 -15.84
CA VAL A 35 -4.49 -4.46 -16.49
C VAL A 35 -4.19 -5.88 -16.96
N TYR A 36 -4.43 -6.89 -16.10
CA TYR A 36 -4.27 -8.30 -16.46
C TYR A 36 -5.11 -8.69 -17.68
N PHE A 37 -6.38 -8.31 -17.70
CA PHE A 37 -7.29 -8.62 -18.81
C PHE A 37 -6.87 -7.88 -20.09
N CYS A 38 -6.49 -6.62 -20.02
CA CYS A 38 -6.05 -5.84 -21.19
C CYS A 38 -4.81 -6.45 -21.87
N VAL A 39 -3.84 -6.90 -21.08
CA VAL A 39 -2.57 -7.46 -21.58
C VAL A 39 -2.72 -8.92 -22.00
N THR A 40 -3.30 -9.77 -21.15
CA THR A 40 -3.33 -11.22 -21.39
C THR A 40 -4.57 -11.68 -22.15
N ARG A 41 -5.63 -10.86 -22.19
CA ARG A 41 -6.98 -11.20 -22.71
C ARG A 41 -7.57 -12.46 -22.07
N LYS A 42 -7.11 -12.84 -20.87
CA LYS A 42 -7.58 -13.99 -20.11
C LYS A 42 -8.38 -13.55 -18.89
N ASN A 43 -9.23 -14.45 -18.39
CA ASN A 43 -10.06 -14.18 -17.23
C ASN A 43 -9.20 -14.05 -15.94
N PRO A 44 -9.15 -12.87 -15.30
CA PRO A 44 -8.34 -12.63 -14.10
C PRO A 44 -8.83 -13.45 -12.89
N PHE A 45 -10.13 -13.75 -12.78
CA PHE A 45 -10.67 -14.48 -11.64
C PHE A 45 -10.14 -15.91 -11.52
N LYS A 46 -9.84 -16.56 -12.66
CA LYS A 46 -9.19 -17.89 -12.66
C LYS A 46 -7.78 -17.81 -12.08
N PHE A 47 -7.05 -16.74 -12.42
CA PHE A 47 -5.71 -16.48 -11.90
C PHE A 47 -5.75 -16.18 -10.39
N CYS A 48 -6.67 -15.31 -9.95
CA CYS A 48 -6.86 -14.97 -8.54
C CYS A 48 -7.21 -16.19 -7.67
N LYS A 49 -8.04 -17.11 -8.18
CA LYS A 49 -8.40 -18.33 -7.46
C LYS A 49 -7.18 -19.20 -7.15
N GLY A 50 -6.19 -19.24 -8.06
CA GLY A 50 -4.98 -20.03 -7.86
C GLY A 50 -3.99 -19.43 -6.85
N ILE A 51 -4.12 -18.16 -6.48
CA ILE A 51 -3.22 -17.47 -5.52
C ILE A 51 -3.88 -17.12 -4.18
N VAL A 52 -5.12 -17.54 -3.95
CA VAL A 52 -5.89 -17.18 -2.74
C VAL A 52 -5.20 -17.60 -1.44
N GLN A 53 -4.45 -18.71 -1.45
CA GLN A 53 -3.67 -19.17 -0.30
C GLN A 53 -2.54 -18.21 0.05
N ALA A 54 -1.86 -17.65 -0.95
CA ALA A 54 -0.82 -16.67 -0.74
C ALA A 54 -1.38 -15.36 -0.16
N TRP A 55 -2.56 -14.91 -0.62
CA TRP A 55 -3.25 -13.75 -0.06
C TRP A 55 -3.67 -13.97 1.40
N ALA A 56 -4.25 -15.14 1.72
CA ALA A 56 -4.62 -15.48 3.09
C ALA A 56 -3.40 -15.48 4.02
N LEU A 57 -2.27 -16.03 3.56
CA LEU A 57 -1.03 -16.00 4.34
C LEU A 57 -0.48 -14.58 4.51
N ALA A 58 -0.42 -13.78 3.43
CA ALA A 58 0.07 -12.41 3.48
C ALA A 58 -0.76 -11.54 4.43
N LEU A 59 -2.09 -11.71 4.42
CA LEU A 59 -3.00 -11.04 5.37
C LEU A 59 -2.76 -11.51 6.81
N GLY A 60 -2.54 -12.81 7.01
CA GLY A 60 -2.32 -13.37 8.35
C GLY A 60 -0.96 -13.01 8.97
N THR A 61 0.07 -12.83 8.14
CA THR A 61 1.44 -12.53 8.61
C THR A 61 1.82 -11.06 8.52
N ALA A 62 1.01 -10.23 7.85
CA ALA A 62 1.32 -8.84 7.52
C ALA A 62 2.70 -8.66 6.85
N SER A 63 3.17 -9.66 6.09
CA SER A 63 4.51 -9.66 5.50
C SER A 63 4.57 -10.29 4.10
N SER A 64 4.97 -9.49 3.12
CA SER A 64 5.18 -9.93 1.73
C SER A 64 6.32 -10.94 1.59
N SER A 65 7.39 -10.78 2.38
CA SER A 65 8.54 -11.70 2.35
C SER A 65 8.19 -13.07 2.95
N ALA A 66 7.36 -13.09 4.00
CA ALA A 66 6.87 -14.34 4.59
C ALA A 66 5.93 -15.10 3.65
N ALA A 67 5.13 -14.41 2.83
CA ALA A 67 4.21 -15.03 1.88
C ALA A 67 4.88 -15.52 0.59
N LEU A 68 6.10 -15.05 0.28
CA LEU A 68 6.78 -15.29 -0.99
C LEU A 68 6.93 -16.78 -1.36
N PRO A 69 7.31 -17.71 -0.47
CA PRO A 69 7.43 -19.13 -0.80
C PRO A 69 6.11 -19.78 -1.23
N ILE A 70 5.00 -19.39 -0.59
CA ILE A 70 3.66 -19.87 -0.96
C ILE A 70 3.20 -19.25 -2.27
N THR A 71 3.55 -17.99 -2.53
CA THR A 71 3.30 -17.33 -3.81
C THR A 71 3.97 -18.07 -4.97
N PHE A 72 5.23 -18.50 -4.81
CA PHE A 72 5.92 -19.35 -5.79
C PHE A 72 5.14 -20.63 -6.09
N GLN A 73 4.76 -21.36 -5.05
CA GLN A 73 4.03 -22.62 -5.20
C GLN A 73 2.68 -22.42 -5.89
N CYS A 74 1.91 -21.41 -5.49
CA CYS A 74 0.62 -21.08 -6.09
C CYS A 74 0.77 -20.76 -7.59
N LEU A 75 1.77 -19.97 -7.96
CA LEU A 75 1.96 -19.55 -9.35
C LEU A 75 2.49 -20.67 -10.26
N GLU A 76 3.41 -21.50 -9.77
CA GLU A 76 3.98 -22.62 -10.53
C GLU A 76 3.01 -23.81 -10.62
N VAL A 77 2.32 -24.14 -9.53
CA VAL A 77 1.47 -25.35 -9.44
C VAL A 77 0.02 -25.06 -9.84
N ASN A 78 -0.61 -24.02 -9.27
CA ASN A 78 -2.04 -23.76 -9.51
C ASN A 78 -2.27 -23.01 -10.82
N ASN A 79 -1.37 -22.08 -11.17
CA ASN A 79 -1.49 -21.25 -12.39
C ASN A 79 -0.59 -21.71 -13.54
N GLY A 80 0.29 -22.69 -13.33
CA GLY A 80 1.10 -23.33 -14.38
C GLY A 80 2.11 -22.38 -15.05
N LEU A 81 2.61 -21.37 -14.34
CA LEU A 81 3.61 -20.45 -14.89
C LEU A 81 5.01 -21.08 -14.98
N ASP A 82 5.79 -20.67 -15.99
CA ASP A 82 7.17 -21.13 -16.18
C ASP A 82 8.06 -20.65 -15.02
N LYS A 83 8.79 -21.60 -14.41
CA LYS A 83 9.68 -21.36 -13.27
C LYS A 83 10.75 -20.31 -13.55
N ARG A 84 11.18 -20.16 -14.81
CA ARG A 84 12.17 -19.15 -15.21
C ARG A 84 11.63 -17.74 -15.05
N VAL A 85 10.33 -17.54 -15.31
CA VAL A 85 9.68 -16.24 -15.16
C VAL A 85 9.39 -15.97 -13.68
N THR A 86 8.79 -16.92 -12.96
CA THR A 86 8.45 -16.73 -11.54
C THR A 86 9.68 -16.44 -10.69
N ARG A 87 10.78 -17.18 -10.89
CA ARG A 87 12.03 -17.03 -10.12
C ARG A 87 12.80 -15.74 -10.40
N PHE A 88 12.50 -15.06 -11.50
CA PHE A 88 13.06 -13.74 -11.78
C PHE A 88 12.13 -12.63 -11.31
N VAL A 89 10.84 -12.69 -11.68
CA VAL A 89 9.90 -11.59 -11.46
C VAL A 89 9.47 -11.48 -10.00
N LEU A 90 9.24 -12.59 -9.29
CA LEU A 90 8.71 -12.53 -7.92
C LEU A 90 9.70 -11.95 -6.90
N PRO A 91 11.00 -12.31 -6.88
CA PRO A 91 11.94 -11.72 -5.94
C PRO A 91 12.13 -10.22 -6.18
N VAL A 92 12.18 -9.79 -7.45
CA VAL A 92 12.27 -8.38 -7.81
C VAL A 92 10.99 -7.63 -7.43
N GLY A 93 9.82 -8.24 -7.69
CA GLY A 93 8.53 -7.65 -7.34
C GLY A 93 8.31 -7.53 -5.84
N ALA A 94 8.77 -8.49 -5.03
CA ALA A 94 8.60 -8.47 -3.58
C ALA A 94 9.32 -7.32 -2.87
N THR A 95 10.33 -6.72 -3.52
CA THR A 95 11.07 -5.56 -3.00
C THR A 95 10.68 -4.26 -3.70
N VAL A 96 10.50 -4.28 -5.03
CA VAL A 96 10.27 -3.05 -5.82
C VAL A 96 8.79 -2.69 -5.91
N ASN A 97 7.89 -3.68 -5.95
CA ASN A 97 6.47 -3.47 -6.26
C ASN A 97 5.61 -3.29 -5.00
N MET A 98 5.78 -2.15 -4.34
CA MET A 98 5.06 -1.78 -3.12
C MET A 98 3.88 -0.82 -3.37
N ASP A 99 2.93 -1.21 -4.22
CA ASP A 99 1.75 -0.39 -4.55
C ASP A 99 0.94 0.01 -3.31
N GLY A 100 0.79 -0.92 -2.36
CA GLY A 100 0.06 -0.67 -1.12
C GLY A 100 0.70 0.42 -0.28
N THR A 101 2.02 0.39 -0.15
CA THR A 101 2.80 1.42 0.57
C THR A 101 2.66 2.77 -0.11
N ALA A 102 2.77 2.84 -1.44
CA ALA A 102 2.61 4.10 -2.18
C ALA A 102 1.21 4.71 -1.98
N LEU A 103 0.16 3.88 -2.03
CA LEU A 103 -1.22 4.34 -1.80
C LEU A 103 -1.40 4.83 -0.36
N TYR A 104 -0.92 4.05 0.61
CA TYR A 104 -0.96 4.41 2.03
C TYR A 104 -0.27 5.76 2.27
N GLU A 105 0.98 5.93 1.82
CA GLU A 105 1.78 7.15 2.00
C GLU A 105 1.14 8.38 1.34
N ALA A 106 0.56 8.20 0.15
CA ALA A 106 -0.12 9.28 -0.55
C ALA A 106 -1.38 9.75 0.22
N VAL A 107 -2.24 8.82 0.63
CA VAL A 107 -3.46 9.14 1.40
C VAL A 107 -3.10 9.73 2.76
N ALA A 108 -2.09 9.19 3.42
CA ALA A 108 -1.58 9.64 4.71
C ALA A 108 -1.05 11.10 4.64
N SER A 109 -0.31 11.43 3.59
CA SER A 109 0.20 12.79 3.35
C SER A 109 -0.93 13.79 3.09
N ILE A 110 -1.92 13.39 2.30
CA ILE A 110 -3.10 14.23 2.02
C ILE A 110 -3.94 14.43 3.29
N PHE A 111 -4.11 13.38 4.10
CA PHE A 111 -4.84 13.44 5.36
C PHE A 111 -4.19 14.41 6.35
N ILE A 112 -2.86 14.36 6.51
CA ILE A 112 -2.14 15.30 7.39
C ILE A 112 -2.27 16.73 6.90
N ALA A 113 -2.17 16.95 5.58
CA ALA A 113 -2.38 18.28 5.02
C ALA A 113 -3.80 18.81 5.31
N GLN A 114 -4.82 17.98 5.12
CA GLN A 114 -6.22 18.33 5.42
C GLN A 114 -6.44 18.63 6.92
N LYS A 115 -5.87 17.81 7.82
CA LYS A 115 -5.95 18.00 9.28
C LYS A 115 -5.35 19.33 9.72
N ASN A 116 -4.26 19.77 9.08
CA ASN A 116 -3.60 21.03 9.39
C ASN A 116 -4.17 22.23 8.61
N ASN A 117 -5.30 22.06 7.91
CA ASN A 117 -5.88 23.09 7.04
C ASN A 117 -4.91 23.61 5.96
N MET A 118 -3.96 22.76 5.54
CA MET A 118 -3.03 23.07 4.46
C MET A 118 -3.65 22.61 3.14
N ASN A 119 -3.93 23.57 2.25
CA ASN A 119 -4.47 23.24 0.95
C ASN A 119 -3.34 22.81 0.00
N LEU A 120 -3.37 21.55 -0.42
CA LEU A 120 -2.43 21.03 -1.42
C LEU A 120 -2.84 21.55 -2.80
N SER A 121 -1.95 22.31 -3.44
CA SER A 121 -2.12 22.67 -4.85
C SER A 121 -2.00 21.42 -5.74
N ILE A 122 -2.43 21.53 -7.01
CA ILE A 122 -2.24 20.46 -8.00
C ILE A 122 -0.77 20.05 -8.11
N GLY A 123 0.16 21.02 -8.02
CA GLY A 123 1.59 20.75 -7.97
C GLY A 123 2.00 19.93 -6.74
N GLY A 124 1.44 20.24 -5.57
CA GLY A 124 1.64 19.46 -4.35
C GLY A 124 1.15 18.02 -4.48
N LEU A 125 -0.02 17.79 -5.09
CA LEU A 125 -0.55 16.45 -5.34
C LEU A 125 0.32 15.62 -6.28
N ILE A 126 0.86 16.23 -7.34
CA ILE A 126 1.80 15.56 -8.25
C ILE A 126 3.08 15.19 -7.51
N THR A 127 3.62 16.11 -6.70
CA THR A 127 4.81 15.85 -5.87
C THR A 127 4.56 14.69 -4.92
N VAL A 128 3.43 14.68 -4.18
CA VAL A 128 3.04 13.58 -3.28
C VAL A 128 3.02 12.25 -4.04
N SER A 129 2.37 12.20 -5.20
CA SER A 129 2.27 10.98 -6.00
C SER A 129 3.65 10.47 -6.42
N LEU A 130 4.53 11.35 -6.88
CA LEU A 130 5.86 10.97 -7.35
C LEU A 130 6.76 10.53 -6.20
N THR A 131 6.76 11.29 -5.09
CA THR A 131 7.59 10.97 -3.92
C THR A 131 7.13 9.68 -3.24
N ALA A 132 5.83 9.45 -3.10
CA ALA A 132 5.31 8.19 -2.55
C ALA A 132 5.69 6.98 -3.42
N THR A 133 5.59 7.11 -4.75
CA THR A 133 5.99 6.02 -5.67
C THR A 133 7.50 5.73 -5.58
N LEU A 134 8.33 6.78 -5.49
CA LEU A 134 9.78 6.62 -5.36
C LEU A 134 10.16 6.06 -3.99
N ALA A 135 9.51 6.52 -2.92
CA ALA A 135 9.75 6.06 -1.56
C ALA A 135 9.33 4.60 -1.37
N SER A 136 8.22 4.17 -1.98
CA SER A 136 7.73 2.79 -1.86
C SER A 136 8.71 1.76 -2.41
N ILE A 137 9.53 2.10 -3.42
CA ILE A 137 10.57 1.20 -3.95
C ILE A 137 11.68 0.98 -2.90
N GLY A 138 11.95 1.98 -2.06
CA GLY A 138 12.96 1.94 -1.01
C GLY A 138 12.48 1.41 0.34
N ALA A 139 11.17 1.20 0.50
CA ALA A 139 10.61 0.68 1.74
C ALA A 139 10.95 -0.82 1.91
N ALA A 140 11.40 -1.19 3.10
CA ALA A 140 11.69 -2.59 3.41
C ALA A 140 10.39 -3.40 3.56
N SER A 141 10.35 -4.64 3.09
CA SER A 141 9.18 -5.55 3.15
C SER A 141 8.93 -6.13 4.56
N ILE A 142 9.00 -5.27 5.58
CA ILE A 142 8.92 -5.60 7.02
C ILE A 142 7.88 -4.67 7.67
N PRO A 143 7.08 -5.16 8.64
CA PRO A 143 6.17 -4.33 9.42
C PRO A 143 6.88 -3.09 9.99
N SER A 144 6.18 -1.94 10.01
CA SER A 144 6.66 -0.65 10.54
C SER A 144 7.72 0.09 9.70
N ALA A 145 8.20 -0.45 8.58
CA ALA A 145 9.14 0.25 7.69
C ALA A 145 8.51 1.49 7.02
N ALA A 146 7.19 1.47 6.81
CA ALA A 146 6.42 2.54 6.18
C ALA A 146 6.45 3.88 6.94
N LEU A 147 6.73 3.86 8.24
CA LEU A 147 6.78 5.09 9.06
C LEU A 147 8.00 5.96 8.73
N VAL A 148 9.13 5.32 8.43
CA VAL A 148 10.39 6.02 8.13
C VAL A 148 10.28 6.71 6.77
N THR A 149 9.74 6.02 5.78
CA THR A 149 9.50 6.58 4.44
C THR A 149 8.42 7.67 4.47
N MET A 150 7.39 7.50 5.31
CA MET A 150 6.40 8.54 5.53
C MET A 150 6.98 9.84 6.09
N LEU A 151 7.87 9.77 7.09
CA LEU A 151 8.55 10.96 7.63
C LEU A 151 9.34 11.71 6.55
N LEU A 152 10.01 10.97 5.65
CA LEU A 152 10.77 11.54 4.54
C LEU A 152 9.84 12.30 3.57
N ILE A 153 8.68 11.73 3.24
CA ILE A 153 7.70 12.38 2.35
C ILE A 153 7.15 13.66 2.98
N LEU A 154 6.77 13.62 4.25
CA LEU A 154 6.26 14.82 4.93
C LEU A 154 7.30 15.93 5.00
N GLN A 155 8.56 15.60 5.29
CA GLN A 155 9.66 16.56 5.27
C GLN A 155 9.87 17.16 3.87
N ALA A 156 9.82 16.33 2.82
CA ALA A 156 9.95 16.78 1.44
C ALA A 156 8.83 17.74 1.01
N LEU A 157 7.64 17.60 1.60
CA LEU A 157 6.48 18.44 1.35
C LEU A 157 6.36 19.65 2.29
N GLY A 158 7.25 19.76 3.28
CA GLY A 158 7.16 20.80 4.33
C GLY A 158 5.95 20.63 5.25
N LEU A 159 5.41 19.41 5.36
CA LEU A 159 4.27 19.10 6.22
C LEU A 159 4.72 18.79 7.66
N PRO A 160 3.88 19.10 8.67
CA PRO A 160 4.19 18.80 10.06
C PRO A 160 4.34 17.29 10.31
N THR A 161 5.51 16.88 10.78
CA THR A 161 5.84 15.47 11.06
C THR A 161 5.28 14.95 12.39
N HIS A 162 4.86 15.85 13.28
CA HIS A 162 4.35 15.47 14.61
C HIS A 162 3.01 14.70 14.53
N ASP A 163 2.25 14.84 13.45
CA ASP A 163 0.98 14.13 13.23
C ASP A 163 1.15 12.67 12.79
N VAL A 164 2.37 12.22 12.45
CA VAL A 164 2.65 10.81 12.13
C VAL A 164 2.29 9.88 13.28
N ALA A 165 2.43 10.35 14.53
CA ALA A 165 2.06 9.60 15.71
C ALA A 165 0.59 9.16 15.71
N LEU A 166 -0.32 9.93 15.08
CA LEU A 166 -1.73 9.56 14.96
C LEU A 166 -1.92 8.39 14.01
N ILE A 167 -1.19 8.38 12.90
CA ILE A 167 -1.27 7.33 11.89
C ILE A 167 -0.67 6.03 12.43
N PHE A 168 0.40 6.14 13.20
CA PHE A 168 1.00 4.99 13.89
C PHE A 168 -0.01 4.23 14.77
N THR A 169 -0.97 4.92 15.40
CA THR A 169 -1.97 4.24 16.25
C THR A 169 -2.89 3.28 15.50
N VAL A 170 -3.06 3.48 14.20
CA VAL A 170 -3.93 2.68 13.33
C VAL A 170 -3.15 1.84 12.32
N ASP A 171 -1.83 2.01 12.24
CA ASP A 171 -0.92 1.35 11.29
C ASP A 171 -0.98 -0.17 11.37
N TRP A 172 -1.09 -0.74 12.57
CA TRP A 172 -1.17 -2.19 12.77
C TRP A 172 -2.43 -2.84 12.15
N LEU A 173 -3.44 -2.05 11.79
CA LEU A 173 -4.71 -2.51 11.23
C LEU A 173 -4.76 -2.36 9.69
N LEU A 174 -3.87 -1.55 9.11
CA LEU A 174 -3.81 -1.23 7.68
C LEU A 174 -2.72 -2.04 6.97
#